data_AF-A0A850EM90-F1
#
_entry.id   AF-A0A850EM90-F1
#
_cell.length_a   1.000
_cell.length_b   1.000
_cell.length_c   1.000
_cell.angle_alpha   90.00
_cell.angle_beta   90.00
_cell.angle_gamma   90.00
#
_symmetry.space_group_name_H-M   'P 1'
#
loop_
_entity.id
_entity.type
_entity.pdbx_description
1 polymer ?
#
loop_
_entity_poly.entity_id
_entity_poly.type
_entity_poly.pdbx_seq_one_letter_code
_entity_poly.pdbx_strand_id
1 'polypeptide(L)'
;MTILGWILIIALFAVGLAGAVVPILPGALAIYLAFFVYGWFFSFQSFGAWFWITQTLIVVVLFIADYVVGAWGVKKFGGSRASVIGSTIGLIIGPFVIPAFGLIIGPFLGAFIGELIVGSSAGKATKVSVGALIGLFSSTVVKIVLQLAMVILFFIWIGLH
;
A
#
# COMPACT_ATOMS: atom_id res chain seq x y z
N MET A 1 29.06 4.63 13.91
CA MET A 1 28.21 5.08 12.78
C MET A 1 27.52 3.93 12.06
N THR A 2 28.21 2.80 11.81
CA THR A 2 27.64 1.60 11.14
C THR A 2 26.42 0.99 11.84
N ILE A 3 26.48 0.79 13.17
CA ILE A 3 25.35 0.23 13.95
C ILE A 3 24.09 1.10 13.81
N LEU A 4 24.25 2.43 13.93
CA LEU A 4 23.16 3.38 13.76
C LEU A 4 22.53 3.29 12.36
N GLY A 5 23.37 3.20 11.31
CA GLY A 5 22.89 3.03 9.94
C GLY A 5 22.01 1.78 9.77
N TRP A 6 22.45 0.64 10.28
CA TRP A 6 21.66 -0.60 10.22
C TRP A 6 20.35 -0.52 11.02
N ILE A 7 20.36 0.10 12.20
CA ILE A 7 19.15 0.31 13.00
C ILE A 7 18.12 1.12 12.19
N LEU A 8 18.55 2.21 11.55
CA LEU A 8 17.66 3.06 10.75
C LEU A 8 17.10 2.31 9.52
N ILE A 9 17.93 1.54 8.83
CA ILE A 9 17.51 0.73 7.66
C ILE A 9 16.45 -0.30 8.07
N ILE A 10 16.71 -1.06 9.14
CA ILE A 10 15.78 -2.07 9.65
C ILE A 10 14.49 -1.42 10.13
N ALA A 11 14.58 -0.28 10.81
CA ALA A 11 13.40 0.49 11.24
C ALA A 11 12.56 0.94 10.04
N LEU A 12 13.19 1.45 8.98
CA LEU A 12 12.50 1.86 7.75
C LEU A 12 11.86 0.69 7.02
N PHE A 13 12.52 -0.48 6.96
CA PHE A 13 11.91 -1.70 6.41
C PHE A 13 10.73 -2.18 7.25
N ALA A 14 10.83 -2.17 8.58
CA ALA A 14 9.74 -2.53 9.48
C ALA A 14 8.54 -1.58 9.30
N VAL A 15 8.78 -0.28 9.26
CA VAL A 15 7.74 0.73 8.98
C VAL A 15 7.15 0.54 7.58
N GLY A 16 7.98 0.24 6.59
CA GLY A 16 7.56 -0.01 5.22
C GLY A 16 6.60 -1.18 5.09
N LEU A 17 6.97 -2.32 5.68
CA LEU A 17 6.17 -3.54 5.71
C LEU A 17 4.89 -3.37 6.55
N ALA A 18 4.97 -2.69 7.70
CA ALA A 18 3.81 -2.34 8.49
C ALA A 18 2.85 -1.41 7.70
N GLY A 19 3.40 -0.50 6.90
CA GLY A 19 2.65 0.41 6.02
C GLY A 19 1.90 -0.28 4.88
N ALA A 20 2.23 -1.52 4.51
CA ALA A 20 1.37 -2.28 3.59
C ALA A 20 0.04 -2.68 4.23
N VAL A 21 0.03 -2.94 5.54
CA VAL A 21 -1.17 -3.26 6.31
C VAL A 21 -1.90 -1.98 6.73
N VAL A 22 -1.15 -0.95 7.14
CA VAL A 22 -1.64 0.37 7.54
C VAL A 22 -1.52 1.34 6.36
N PRO A 23 -2.56 1.49 5.52
CA PRO A 23 -2.55 2.22 4.24
C PRO A 23 -2.36 3.73 4.37
N ILE A 24 -2.25 4.24 5.61
CA ILE A 24 -2.01 5.64 5.93
C ILE A 24 -0.55 6.02 5.63
N LEU A 25 0.37 5.06 5.81
CA LEU A 25 1.78 5.27 5.57
C LEU A 25 2.15 4.81 4.15
N PRO A 26 2.87 5.62 3.36
CA PRO A 26 3.38 5.18 2.07
C PRO A 26 4.54 4.21 2.29
N GLY A 27 4.23 2.95 2.61
CA GLY A 27 5.22 1.96 3.06
C GLY A 27 6.31 1.69 2.03
N ALA A 28 5.99 1.73 0.74
CA ALA A 28 6.96 1.59 -0.34
C ALA A 28 8.02 2.70 -0.30
N LEU A 29 7.63 3.94 0.05
CA LEU A 29 8.55 5.06 0.17
C LEU A 29 9.47 4.90 1.39
N ALA A 30 8.97 4.36 2.51
CA ALA A 30 9.83 4.06 3.66
C ALA A 30 10.93 3.06 3.30
N ILE A 31 10.60 1.99 2.57
CA ILE A 31 11.59 1.03 2.06
C ILE A 31 12.57 1.71 1.11
N TYR A 32 12.07 2.54 0.19
CA TYR A 32 12.89 3.24 -0.77
C TYR A 32 13.87 4.23 -0.08
N LEU A 33 13.44 4.90 0.99
CA LEU A 33 14.30 5.76 1.81
C LEU A 33 15.42 4.98 2.50
N ALA A 34 15.20 3.72 2.87
CA ALA A 34 16.23 2.88 3.48
C ALA A 34 17.44 2.68 2.55
N PHE A 35 17.23 2.71 1.23
CA PHE A 35 18.31 2.61 0.24
C PHE A 35 19.21 3.84 0.29
N PHE A 36 18.64 5.04 0.43
CA PHE A 36 19.43 6.26 0.62
C PHE A 36 20.16 6.27 1.96
N VAL A 37 19.50 5.81 3.04
CA VAL A 37 20.15 5.67 4.35
C VAL A 37 21.35 4.72 4.26
N TYR A 38 21.23 3.58 3.57
CA TYR A 38 22.37 2.71 3.32
C TYR A 38 23.49 3.43 2.57
N GLY A 39 23.15 4.14 1.49
CA GLY A 39 24.14 4.85 0.69
C GLY A 39 24.90 5.94 1.45
N TRP A 40 24.24 6.67 2.36
CA TRP A 40 24.87 7.70 3.19
C TRP A 40 25.72 7.15 4.35
N PHE A 41 25.34 6.00 4.93
CA PHE A 41 26.07 5.41 6.06
C PHE A 41 27.18 4.43 5.65
N PHE A 42 27.07 3.82 4.46
CA PHE A 42 27.99 2.79 3.99
C PHE A 42 28.59 3.17 2.64
N SER A 43 27.83 3.03 1.55
CA SER A 43 28.25 3.40 0.20
C SER A 43 27.10 3.23 -0.79
N PHE A 44 27.07 4.04 -1.85
CA PHE A 44 26.19 3.85 -3.00
C PHE A 44 26.78 2.89 -4.06
N GLN A 45 27.99 2.34 -3.85
CA GLN A 45 28.70 1.54 -4.84
C GLN A 45 27.91 0.30 -5.28
N SER A 46 27.17 -0.34 -4.38
CA SER A 46 26.31 -1.48 -4.72
C SER A 46 25.08 -1.04 -5.55
N PHE A 47 24.68 0.24 -5.57
CA PHE A 47 23.45 0.71 -6.23
C PHE A 47 23.69 1.33 -7.62
N GLY A 48 23.93 0.47 -8.60
CA GLY A 48 24.00 0.87 -10.02
C GLY A 48 22.64 1.25 -10.63
N ALA A 49 22.64 1.68 -11.90
CA ALA A 49 21.42 2.08 -12.61
C ALA A 49 20.31 1.02 -12.61
N TRP A 50 20.69 -0.26 -12.76
CA TRP A 50 19.74 -1.38 -12.74
C TRP A 50 19.01 -1.56 -11.41
N PHE A 51 19.68 -1.29 -10.29
CA PHE A 51 19.06 -1.32 -8.97
C PHE A 51 17.94 -0.26 -8.91
N TRP A 52 18.27 0.99 -9.24
CA TRP A 52 17.32 2.11 -9.18
C TRP A 52 16.15 1.93 -10.15
N ILE A 53 16.41 1.45 -11.38
CA ILE A 53 15.34 1.17 -12.36
C ILE A 53 14.40 0.09 -11.80
N THR A 54 14.96 -1.02 -11.30
CA THR A 54 14.15 -2.13 -10.78
C THR A 54 13.32 -1.71 -9.57
N GLN A 55 13.94 -1.06 -8.59
CA GLN A 55 13.24 -0.61 -7.37
C GLN A 55 12.15 0.42 -7.68
N THR A 56 12.45 1.39 -8.55
CA THR A 56 11.47 2.41 -8.96
C THR A 56 10.31 1.78 -9.72
N LEU A 57 10.58 0.81 -10.59
CA LEU A 57 9.55 0.10 -11.33
C LEU A 57 8.62 -0.66 -10.37
N ILE A 58 9.17 -1.33 -9.35
CA ILE A 58 8.36 -2.00 -8.32
C ILE A 58 7.46 -1.00 -7.59
N VAL A 59 7.98 0.18 -7.21
CA VAL A 59 7.19 1.24 -6.58
C VAL A 59 6.04 1.70 -7.48
N VAL A 60 6.31 1.94 -8.77
CA VAL A 60 5.28 2.33 -9.75
C VAL A 60 4.22 1.24 -9.89
N VAL A 61 4.62 -0.02 -10.06
CA VAL A 61 3.70 -1.16 -10.15
C VAL A 61 2.87 -1.29 -8.88
N LEU A 62 3.44 -1.04 -7.70
CA LEU A 62 2.74 -1.09 -6.44
C LEU A 62 1.63 -0.03 -6.39
N PHE A 63 1.91 1.23 -6.73
CA PHE A 63 0.87 2.28 -6.76
C PHE A 63 -0.23 1.98 -7.79
N ILE A 64 0.12 1.43 -8.95
CA ILE A 64 -0.86 1.02 -9.95
C ILE A 64 -1.71 -0.14 -9.41
N ALA A 65 -1.08 -1.16 -8.83
CA ALA A 65 -1.76 -2.32 -8.27
C ALA A 65 -2.73 -1.91 -7.15
N ASP A 66 -2.35 -0.98 -6.28
CA ASP A 66 -3.22 -0.45 -5.23
C ASP A 66 -4.53 0.11 -5.78
N TYR A 67 -4.41 0.98 -6.77
CA TYR A 67 -5.57 1.60 -7.39
C TYR A 67 -6.39 0.58 -8.17
N VAL A 68 -5.75 -0.24 -9.00
CA VAL A 68 -6.42 -1.18 -9.90
C VAL A 68 -7.09 -2.31 -9.13
N VAL A 69 -6.39 -2.96 -8.20
CA VAL A 69 -6.92 -4.08 -7.40
C VAL A 69 -8.02 -3.59 -6.45
N GLY A 70 -7.81 -2.44 -5.83
CA GLY A 70 -8.83 -1.81 -4.98
C GLY A 70 -10.12 -1.49 -5.75
N ALA A 71 -10.00 -0.80 -6.88
CA ALA A 71 -11.14 -0.45 -7.72
C ALA A 71 -11.79 -1.69 -8.36
N TRP A 72 -10.99 -2.70 -8.72
CA TRP A 72 -11.49 -3.98 -9.24
C TRP A 72 -12.38 -4.69 -8.23
N GLY A 73 -12.01 -4.70 -6.95
CA GLY A 73 -12.84 -5.28 -5.88
C GLY A 73 -14.24 -4.67 -5.86
N VAL A 74 -14.34 -3.35 -5.90
CA VAL A 74 -15.65 -2.65 -5.96
C VAL A 74 -16.41 -2.95 -7.24
N LYS A 75 -15.74 -2.86 -8.39
CA LYS A 75 -16.36 -3.06 -9.72
C LYS A 75 -16.84 -4.49 -9.94
N LYS A 76 -16.13 -5.49 -9.42
CA LYS A 76 -16.50 -6.91 -9.52
C LYS A 76 -17.87 -7.19 -8.91
N PHE A 77 -18.27 -6.41 -7.91
CA PHE A 77 -19.58 -6.53 -7.26
C PHE A 77 -20.63 -5.55 -7.81
N GLY A 78 -20.35 -4.90 -8.94
CA GLY A 78 -21.28 -4.00 -9.64
C GLY A 78 -21.30 -2.57 -9.09
N GLY A 79 -20.25 -2.18 -8.36
CA GLY A 79 -20.15 -0.86 -7.76
C GLY A 79 -19.93 0.26 -8.77
N SER A 80 -20.53 1.40 -8.48
CA SER A 80 -20.39 2.64 -9.24
C SER A 80 -19.05 3.35 -8.98
N ARG A 81 -18.76 4.40 -9.78
CA ARG A 81 -17.60 5.28 -9.52
C ARG A 81 -17.70 5.96 -8.15
N ALA A 82 -18.91 6.33 -7.71
CA ALA A 82 -19.12 6.94 -6.41
C ALA A 82 -18.69 6.02 -5.28
N SER A 83 -18.92 4.71 -5.42
CA SER A 83 -18.51 3.70 -4.43
C SER A 83 -17.00 3.49 -4.39
N VAL A 84 -16.33 3.52 -5.54
CA VAL A 84 -14.85 3.50 -5.58
C VAL A 84 -14.30 4.72 -4.84
N ILE A 85 -14.75 5.92 -5.20
CA ILE A 85 -14.29 7.18 -4.59
C ILE A 85 -14.62 7.20 -3.08
N GLY A 86 -15.86 6.84 -2.72
CA GLY A 86 -16.30 6.76 -1.33
C GLY A 86 -15.46 5.79 -0.52
N SER A 87 -15.14 4.61 -1.07
CA SER A 87 -14.26 3.64 -0.41
C SER A 87 -12.84 4.19 -0.19
N THR A 88 -12.30 4.92 -1.16
CA THR A 88 -10.97 5.55 -1.05
C THR A 88 -10.96 6.66 -0.01
N ILE A 89 -11.99 7.52 0.01
CA ILE A 89 -12.15 8.56 1.04
C ILE A 89 -12.28 7.91 2.42
N GLY A 90 -13.10 6.87 2.52
CA GLY A 90 -13.27 6.08 3.74
C GLY A 90 -11.98 5.43 4.22
N LEU A 91 -11.12 4.95 3.30
CA LEU A 91 -9.81 4.39 3.63
C LEU A 91 -8.88 5.43 4.26
N ILE A 92 -8.90 6.65 3.73
CA ILE A 92 -8.04 7.75 4.17
C ILE A 92 -8.56 8.33 5.49
N ILE A 93 -9.85 8.67 5.56
CA ILE A 93 -10.45 9.39 6.70
C ILE A 93 -10.83 8.45 7.84
N GLY A 94 -11.30 7.25 7.53
CA GLY A 94 -11.82 6.28 8.50
C GLY A 94 -10.92 6.07 9.72
N PRO A 95 -9.60 5.83 9.54
CA PRO A 95 -8.69 5.62 10.67
C PRO A 95 -8.52 6.82 11.61
N PHE A 96 -8.76 8.04 11.13
CA PHE A 96 -8.71 9.24 11.96
C PHE A 96 -10.00 9.42 12.78
N VAL A 97 -11.11 8.86 12.33
CA VAL A 97 -12.41 8.92 13.03
C VAL A 97 -12.55 7.77 14.02
N ILE A 98 -12.22 6.55 13.60
CA ILE A 98 -12.24 5.35 14.43
C ILE A 98 -10.87 4.69 14.32
N PRO A 99 -9.95 4.95 15.28
CA PRO A 99 -8.62 4.35 15.26
C PRO A 99 -8.67 2.83 15.11
N ALA A 100 -7.74 2.27 14.33
CA ALA A 100 -7.62 0.87 13.93
C ALA A 100 -8.80 0.30 13.12
N PHE A 101 -10.04 0.38 13.60
CA PHE A 101 -11.21 -0.19 12.94
C PHE A 101 -11.63 0.59 11.68
N GLY A 102 -11.34 1.88 11.64
CA GLY A 102 -11.64 2.76 10.51
C GLY A 102 -10.96 2.37 9.21
N LEU A 103 -9.89 1.56 9.26
CA LEU A 103 -9.25 0.99 8.08
C LEU A 103 -10.14 0.02 7.31
N ILE A 104 -11.03 -0.68 8.02
CA ILE A 104 -11.96 -1.65 7.44
C ILE A 104 -13.34 -1.01 7.32
N ILE A 105 -13.80 -0.38 8.40
CA ILE A 105 -15.14 0.23 8.47
C ILE A 105 -15.23 1.42 7.50
N GLY A 106 -14.18 2.23 7.40
CA GLY A 106 -14.16 3.42 6.54
C GLY A 106 -14.44 3.09 5.08
N PRO A 107 -13.64 2.23 4.41
CA PRO A 107 -13.89 1.82 3.03
C PRO A 107 -15.25 1.17 2.81
N PHE A 108 -15.69 0.34 3.77
CA PHE A 108 -17.01 -0.31 3.71
C PHE A 108 -18.14 0.72 3.71
N LEU A 109 -18.16 1.63 4.68
CA LEU A 109 -19.18 2.67 4.81
C LEU A 109 -19.10 3.69 3.68
N GLY A 110 -17.89 4.06 3.26
CA GLY A 110 -17.66 4.97 2.15
C GLY A 110 -18.20 4.41 0.84
N ALA A 111 -17.94 3.14 0.55
CA ALA A 111 -18.54 2.43 -0.59
C ALA A 111 -20.06 2.34 -0.46
N PHE A 112 -20.57 2.07 0.74
CA PHE A 112 -21.99 1.88 1.01
C PHE A 112 -22.77 3.18 0.72
N ILE A 113 -22.32 4.28 1.32
CA ILE A 113 -22.91 5.61 1.16
C ILE A 113 -22.76 6.06 -0.30
N GLY A 114 -21.60 5.86 -0.92
CA GLY A 114 -21.38 6.17 -2.32
C GLY A 114 -22.36 5.47 -3.25
N GLU A 115 -22.65 4.19 -3.01
CA GLU A 115 -23.59 3.42 -3.83
C GLU A 115 -25.06 3.86 -3.60
N LEU A 116 -25.42 4.20 -2.35
CA LEU A 116 -26.76 4.71 -2.01
C LEU A 116 -27.04 6.07 -2.64
N ILE A 117 -26.04 6.97 -2.70
CA ILE A 117 -26.18 8.28 -3.34
C ILE A 117 -26.51 8.14 -4.83
N VAL A 118 -26.07 7.06 -5.47
CA VAL A 118 -26.39 6.75 -6.88
C VAL A 118 -27.79 6.11 -7.03
N GLY A 119 -28.57 5.99 -5.95
CA GLY A 119 -29.94 5.48 -5.97
C GLY A 119 -30.06 3.96 -5.98
N SER A 120 -28.97 3.24 -5.64
CA SER A 120 -29.01 1.78 -5.53
C SER A 120 -29.73 1.32 -4.26
N SER A 121 -30.26 0.09 -4.30
CA SER A 121 -30.84 -0.53 -3.10
C SER A 121 -29.77 -0.82 -2.04
N ALA A 122 -30.18 -0.81 -0.76
CA ALA A 122 -29.28 -1.15 0.36
C ALA A 122 -28.63 -2.53 0.20
N GLY A 123 -29.35 -3.51 -0.35
CA GLY A 123 -28.79 -4.84 -0.63
C GLY A 123 -27.64 -4.80 -1.65
N LYS A 124 -27.77 -4.00 -2.71
CA LYS A 124 -26.67 -3.79 -3.67
C LYS A 124 -25.51 -3.03 -3.03
N ALA A 125 -25.80 -1.98 -2.27
CA ALA A 125 -24.78 -1.20 -1.57
C ALA A 125 -23.93 -2.07 -0.64
N THR A 126 -24.55 -2.94 0.18
CA THR A 126 -23.83 -3.89 1.04
C THR A 126 -22.92 -4.81 0.24
N LYS A 127 -23.42 -5.36 -0.88
CA LYS A 127 -22.64 -6.26 -1.75
C LYS A 127 -21.42 -5.55 -2.35
N VAL A 128 -21.57 -4.29 -2.75
CA VAL A 128 -20.49 -3.45 -3.27
C VAL A 128 -19.47 -3.11 -2.18
N SER A 129 -19.91 -2.82 -0.95
CA SER A 129 -19.03 -2.57 0.20
C SER A 129 -18.20 -3.78 0.59
N VAL A 130 -18.76 -5.00 0.49
CA VAL A 130 -17.96 -6.24 0.63
C VAL A 130 -16.90 -6.33 -0.47
N GLY A 131 -17.26 -5.95 -1.70
CA GLY A 131 -16.31 -5.82 -2.81
C GLY A 131 -15.16 -4.85 -2.52
N ALA A 132 -15.44 -3.71 -1.86
CA ALA A 132 -14.42 -2.76 -1.43
C ALA A 132 -13.44 -3.38 -0.43
N LEU A 133 -13.93 -4.16 0.54
CA LEU A 133 -13.08 -4.88 1.49
C LEU A 133 -12.21 -5.94 0.79
N ILE A 134 -12.80 -6.70 -0.13
CA ILE A 134 -12.06 -7.68 -0.93
C ILE A 134 -10.96 -6.99 -1.74
N GLY A 135 -11.26 -5.84 -2.37
CA GLY A 135 -10.29 -5.02 -3.08
C GLY A 135 -9.15 -4.54 -2.18
N LEU A 136 -9.48 -4.04 -0.99
CA LEU A 136 -8.50 -3.60 0.01
C LEU A 136 -7.56 -4.75 0.39
N PHE A 137 -8.08 -5.87 0.89
CA PHE A 137 -7.26 -7.00 1.33
C PHE A 137 -6.44 -7.60 0.18
N SER A 138 -7.02 -7.71 -1.02
CA SER A 138 -6.28 -8.18 -2.20
C SER A 138 -5.13 -7.23 -2.55
N SER A 139 -5.35 -5.91 -2.50
CA SER A 139 -4.29 -4.93 -2.74
C SER A 139 -3.19 -5.01 -1.67
N THR A 140 -3.55 -5.19 -0.39
CA THR A 140 -2.61 -5.37 0.71
C THR A 140 -1.71 -6.58 0.50
N VAL A 141 -2.24 -7.72 0.05
CA VAL A 141 -1.43 -8.91 -0.27
C VAL A 141 -0.41 -8.59 -1.37
N VAL A 142 -0.85 -7.95 -2.46
CA VAL A 142 0.06 -7.55 -3.56
C VAL A 142 1.15 -6.60 -3.05
N LYS A 143 0.78 -5.60 -2.23
CA LYS A 143 1.75 -4.68 -1.61
C LYS A 143 2.79 -5.41 -0.77
N ILE A 144 2.37 -6.32 0.11
CA ILE A 144 3.29 -7.07 0.97
C ILE A 144 4.28 -7.86 0.11
N VAL A 145 3.82 -8.54 -0.93
CA VAL A 145 4.70 -9.32 -1.83
C VAL A 145 5.72 -8.40 -2.52
N LEU A 146 5.26 -7.28 -3.09
CA LEU A 146 6.14 -6.34 -3.79
C LEU A 146 7.15 -5.68 -2.84
N GLN A 147 6.73 -5.29 -1.64
CA GLN A 147 7.61 -4.71 -0.64
C GLN A 147 8.64 -5.71 -0.10
N LEU A 148 8.23 -6.96 0.14
CA LEU A 148 9.17 -8.02 0.49
C LEU A 148 10.19 -8.24 -0.63
N ALA A 149 9.75 -8.23 -1.90
CA ALA A 149 10.65 -8.31 -3.04
C ALA A 149 11.66 -7.14 -3.05
N MET A 150 11.23 -5.90 -2.76
CA MET A 150 12.14 -4.75 -2.65
C MET A 150 13.23 -4.98 -1.58
N VAL A 151 12.83 -5.44 -0.40
CA VAL A 151 13.75 -5.70 0.72
C VAL A 151 14.71 -6.85 0.41
N ILE A 152 14.20 -7.96 -0.14
CA ILE A 152 15.03 -9.11 -0.53
C ILE A 152 16.04 -8.71 -1.61
N LEU A 153 15.59 -8.00 -2.65
CA LEU A 153 16.47 -7.53 -3.73
C LEU A 153 17.54 -6.58 -3.21
N PHE A 154 17.22 -5.72 -2.23
CA PHE A 154 18.22 -4.89 -1.56
C PHE A 154 19.33 -5.73 -0.92
N PHE A 155 18.98 -6.73 -0.11
CA PHE A 155 19.97 -7.59 0.55
C PHE A 155 20.79 -8.42 -0.45
N ILE A 156 20.17 -8.89 -1.53
CA ILE A 156 20.88 -9.59 -2.61
C ILE A 156 21.91 -8.64 -3.27
N TRP A 157 21.51 -7.41 -3.57
CA TRP A 157 22.37 -6.50 -4.32
C TRP A 157 23.61 -6.07 -3.55
N ILE A 158 23.46 -5.80 -2.24
CA ILE A 158 24.58 -5.49 -1.35
C ILE A 158 25.45 -6.72 -1.00
N GLY A 159 24.94 -7.95 -1.19
CA GLY A 159 25.70 -9.18 -0.95
C GLY A 159 26.55 -9.59 -2.15
N LEU A 160 26.15 -9.16 -3.36
CA LEU A 160 26.85 -9.43 -4.61
C LEU A 160 28.02 -8.46 -4.88
N HIS A 161 28.10 -7.33 -4.17
CA HIS A 161 29.08 -6.25 -4.38
C HIS A 161 29.58 -5.71 -3.04
#